data_AF-M7Z9L4-F1
#
_entry.id   AF-M7Z9L4-F1
#
_cell.length_a   1.000
_cell.length_b   1.000
_cell.length_c   1.000
_cell.angle_alpha   90.00
_cell.angle_beta   90.00
_cell.angle_gamma   90.00
#
_symmetry.space_group_name_H-M   'P 1'
#
loop_
_entity.id
_entity.type
_entity.pdbx_description
1 polymer ?
#
loop_
_entity_poly.entity_id
_entity_poly.type
_entity_poly.pdbx_seq_one_letter_code
_entity_poly.pdbx_strand_id
1 'polypeptide(L)'
;MTILSKDAPAEISHPAHPEHKLKLTAAGAAEFQCDVCKELGAGDRYMCRPCDFDLHSDCALAEATLAHPLLKGRELQLRYGDDGGRTCGACGGKVLGLHYHCAAKKGMDLHPCCAALPLAIPQEELTLELRKEASHRCSSCRERGRGRTWFYRSTCKTVYLHVACVREIARRSRAAGDGSSTDPFASVKDAALQIYRAKRDESELERVILELVLGG
;
A
#
# COMPACT_ATOMS: atom_id res chain seq x y z
N MET A 1 2.69 -0.65 -5.24
CA MET A 1 1.57 -1.61 -5.35
C MET A 1 0.48 -0.86 -6.09
N THR A 2 -0.02 -1.42 -7.19
CA THR A 2 -1.10 -0.85 -7.99
C THR A 2 -2.30 -1.79 -7.93
N ILE A 3 -3.52 -1.25 -7.87
CA ILE A 3 -4.74 -2.04 -8.05
C ILE A 3 -5.31 -1.63 -9.40
N LEU A 4 -5.19 -2.49 -10.40
CA LEU A 4 -5.83 -2.19 -11.67
C LEU A 4 -7.35 -2.35 -11.54
N SER A 5 -8.09 -1.33 -11.93
CA SER A 5 -9.50 -1.50 -12.28
C SER A 5 -9.60 -2.41 -13.51
N LYS A 6 -10.57 -3.33 -13.52
CA LYS A 6 -10.78 -4.29 -14.61
C LYS A 6 -11.04 -3.64 -15.98
N ASP A 7 -11.37 -2.34 -15.97
CA ASP A 7 -11.71 -1.52 -17.14
C ASP A 7 -10.67 -0.44 -17.47
N ALA A 8 -9.40 -0.62 -17.04
CA ALA A 8 -8.35 0.36 -17.33
C ALA A 8 -8.13 0.52 -18.85
N PRO A 9 -8.15 1.75 -19.41
CA PRO A 9 -7.98 1.98 -20.83
C PRO A 9 -6.58 1.55 -21.31
N ALA A 10 -6.50 0.95 -22.50
CA ALA A 10 -5.23 0.48 -23.06
C ALA A 10 -4.24 1.62 -23.37
N GLU A 11 -4.74 2.82 -23.67
CA GLU A 11 -3.92 4.02 -23.89
C GLU A 11 -4.61 5.25 -23.28
N ILE A 12 -3.81 6.19 -22.79
CA ILE A 12 -4.29 7.46 -22.23
C ILE A 12 -3.44 8.64 -22.69
N SER A 13 -4.02 9.84 -22.62
CA SER A 13 -3.25 11.09 -22.63
C SER A 13 -3.17 11.61 -21.20
N HIS A 14 -1.99 12.01 -20.74
CA HIS A 14 -1.78 12.40 -19.36
C HIS A 14 -1.23 13.84 -19.28
N PRO A 15 -1.76 14.74 -18.43
CA PRO A 15 -1.36 16.15 -18.41
C PRO A 15 0.13 16.40 -18.14
N ALA A 16 0.79 15.51 -17.40
CA ALA A 16 2.22 15.62 -17.13
C ALA A 16 3.12 15.15 -18.29
N HIS A 17 2.54 14.57 -19.35
CA HIS A 17 3.24 14.17 -20.56
C HIS A 17 2.29 14.28 -21.77
N PRO A 18 1.95 15.51 -22.18
CA PRO A 18 0.95 15.77 -23.22
C PRO A 18 1.42 15.43 -24.64
N GLU A 19 2.73 15.27 -24.85
CA GLU A 19 3.33 15.06 -26.17
C GLU A 19 3.00 13.68 -26.76
N HIS A 20 2.84 12.66 -25.90
CA HIS A 20 2.60 11.29 -26.30
C HIS A 20 1.54 10.61 -25.46
N LYS A 21 0.86 9.63 -26.07
CA LYS A 21 -0.02 8.72 -25.34
C LYS A 21 0.82 7.70 -24.58
N LEU A 22 0.42 7.40 -23.35
CA LEU A 22 0.98 6.32 -22.57
C LEU A 22 0.16 5.05 -22.79
N LYS A 23 0.84 3.91 -22.92
CA LYS A 23 0.20 2.60 -23.12
C LYS A 23 0.25 1.78 -21.85
N LEU A 24 -0.86 1.14 -21.50
CA LEU A 24 -0.91 0.16 -20.43
C LEU A 24 -0.06 -1.04 -20.82
N THR A 25 0.96 -1.33 -20.01
CA THR A 25 1.92 -2.41 -20.22
C THR A 25 1.98 -3.29 -18.99
N ALA A 26 1.79 -4.59 -19.18
CA ALA A 26 2.08 -5.59 -18.17
C ALA A 26 3.59 -5.75 -18.04
N ALA A 27 4.17 -5.20 -16.98
CA ALA A 27 5.63 -5.18 -16.80
C ALA A 27 6.16 -6.34 -15.93
N GLY A 28 5.28 -7.25 -15.50
CA GLY A 28 5.66 -8.37 -14.62
C GLY A 28 6.23 -7.87 -13.29
N ALA A 29 7.27 -8.53 -12.79
CA ALA A 29 7.88 -8.24 -11.50
C ALA A 29 8.87 -7.06 -11.49
N ALA A 30 9.18 -6.46 -12.65
CA ALA A 30 10.19 -5.41 -12.75
C ALA A 30 9.75 -4.14 -12.00
N GLU A 31 10.62 -3.63 -11.15
CA GLU A 31 10.41 -2.36 -10.46
C GLU A 31 10.62 -1.17 -11.39
N PHE A 32 9.90 -0.09 -11.13
CA PHE A 32 10.06 1.17 -11.82
C PHE A 32 9.76 2.35 -10.90
N GLN A 33 10.26 3.53 -11.26
CA GLN A 33 9.91 4.76 -10.56
C GLN A 33 8.81 5.47 -11.33
N CYS A 34 7.74 5.88 -10.63
CA CYS A 34 6.69 6.65 -11.24
C CYS A 34 7.14 8.11 -11.44
N ASP A 35 7.07 8.62 -12.65
CA ASP A 35 7.58 9.94 -13.00
C ASP A 35 6.82 11.10 -12.37
N VAL A 36 5.56 10.90 -12.00
CA VAL A 36 4.74 11.98 -11.44
C VAL A 36 4.72 11.98 -9.93
N CYS A 37 4.60 10.83 -9.25
CA CYS A 37 4.56 10.77 -7.79
C CYS A 37 5.91 10.45 -7.14
N LYS A 38 6.91 10.04 -7.96
CA LYS A 38 8.28 9.67 -7.59
C LYS A 38 8.43 8.44 -6.69
N GLU A 39 7.33 7.75 -6.42
CA GLU A 39 7.32 6.50 -5.66
C GLU A 39 7.62 5.29 -6.55
N LEU A 40 8.19 4.26 -5.94
CA LEU A 40 8.48 2.99 -6.63
C LEU A 40 7.20 2.16 -6.83
N GLY A 41 7.07 1.59 -8.02
CA GLY A 41 6.02 0.70 -8.46
C GLY A 41 6.56 -0.62 -8.97
N ALA A 42 5.67 -1.58 -9.15
CA ALA A 42 5.92 -2.80 -9.91
C ALA A 42 4.57 -3.38 -10.35
N GLY A 43 4.59 -4.25 -11.35
CA GLY A 43 3.39 -4.73 -12.04
C GLY A 43 2.98 -3.80 -13.19
N ASP A 44 1.71 -3.83 -13.52
CA ASP A 44 1.14 -3.06 -14.61
C ASP A 44 1.33 -1.55 -14.42
N ARG A 45 1.63 -0.87 -15.54
CA ARG A 45 1.94 0.56 -15.59
C ARG A 45 1.55 1.19 -16.92
N TYR A 46 1.36 2.49 -16.91
CA TYR A 46 1.28 3.27 -18.15
C TYR A 46 2.67 3.75 -18.53
N MET A 47 3.10 3.42 -19.74
CA MET A 47 4.45 3.70 -20.22
C MET A 47 4.43 4.39 -21.58
N CYS A 48 5.30 5.38 -21.74
CA CYS A 48 5.71 5.91 -23.04
C CYS A 48 7.15 5.46 -23.33
N ARG A 49 7.31 4.40 -24.13
CA ARG A 49 8.62 3.81 -24.45
C ARG A 49 9.63 4.80 -25.09
N PRO A 50 9.23 5.66 -26.04
CA PRO A 50 10.17 6.62 -26.65
C PRO A 50 10.79 7.61 -25.66
N CYS A 51 10.09 7.91 -24.57
CA CYS A 51 10.51 8.91 -23.57
C CYS A 51 10.98 8.29 -22.26
N ASP A 52 10.94 6.97 -22.13
CA ASP A 52 11.17 6.24 -20.88
C ASP A 52 10.36 6.83 -19.70
N PHE A 53 9.07 7.10 -19.97
CA PHE A 53 8.18 7.76 -19.02
C PHE A 53 7.16 6.77 -18.47
N ASP A 54 7.16 6.56 -17.16
CA ASP A 54 6.44 5.52 -16.45
C ASP A 54 5.52 6.08 -15.37
N LEU A 55 4.26 5.64 -15.37
CA LEU A 55 3.29 5.98 -14.34
C LEU A 55 2.71 4.71 -13.69
N HIS A 56 2.52 4.76 -12.36
CA HIS A 56 1.57 3.84 -11.72
C HIS A 56 0.20 4.01 -12.37
N SER A 57 -0.56 2.92 -12.52
CA SER A 57 -1.95 2.99 -13.00
C SER A 57 -2.80 3.93 -12.13
N ASP A 58 -2.61 3.91 -10.81
CA ASP A 58 -3.33 4.81 -9.88
C ASP A 58 -2.93 6.28 -10.03
N CYS A 59 -1.72 6.57 -10.54
CA CYS A 59 -1.28 7.94 -10.82
C CYS A 59 -1.77 8.42 -12.18
N ALA A 60 -1.74 7.52 -13.16
CA ALA A 60 -2.19 7.75 -14.53
C ALA A 60 -3.70 8.01 -14.63
N LEU A 61 -4.48 7.34 -13.79
CA LEU A 61 -5.95 7.42 -13.74
C LEU A 61 -6.45 8.23 -12.54
N ALA A 62 -5.57 9.00 -11.88
CA ALA A 62 -5.97 9.82 -10.74
C ALA A 62 -6.98 10.89 -11.14
N GLU A 63 -8.12 10.93 -10.46
CA GLU A 63 -9.13 11.96 -10.66
C GLU A 63 -8.76 13.25 -9.93
N ALA A 64 -9.36 14.37 -10.34
CA ALA A 64 -9.10 15.67 -9.73
C ALA A 64 -9.45 15.73 -8.23
N THR A 65 -10.39 14.89 -7.79
CA THR A 65 -10.89 14.82 -6.42
C THR A 65 -11.05 13.39 -5.96
N LEU A 66 -10.82 13.13 -4.67
CA LEU A 66 -11.01 11.82 -4.06
C LEU A 66 -11.74 11.92 -2.73
N ALA A 67 -12.83 11.15 -2.58
CA ALA A 67 -13.49 10.90 -1.31
C ALA A 67 -13.01 9.56 -0.72
N HIS A 68 -11.95 9.59 0.09
CA HIS A 68 -11.36 8.36 0.61
C HIS A 68 -12.19 7.78 1.79
N PRO A 69 -12.54 6.47 1.81
CA PRO A 69 -13.41 5.87 2.84
C PRO A 69 -12.92 6.02 4.28
N LEU A 70 -11.60 6.01 4.49
CA LEU A 70 -11.04 6.29 5.82
C LEU A 70 -11.22 7.77 6.20
N LEU A 71 -11.23 8.71 5.26
CA LEU A 71 -11.30 10.16 5.49
C LEU A 71 -12.75 10.68 5.34
N LYS A 72 -13.72 10.00 5.97
CA LYS A 72 -15.15 10.35 5.91
C LYS A 72 -15.42 11.86 6.07
N GLY A 73 -16.26 12.38 5.18
CA GLY A 73 -16.65 13.79 5.15
C GLY A 73 -15.55 14.74 4.67
N ARG A 74 -14.49 14.21 4.03
CA ARG A 74 -13.40 15.01 3.48
C ARG A 74 -13.20 14.64 2.02
N GLU A 75 -13.07 15.67 1.20
CA GLU A 75 -12.62 15.55 -0.18
C GLU A 75 -11.15 15.96 -0.24
N LEU A 76 -10.37 15.18 -0.99
CA LEU A 76 -8.97 15.47 -1.26
C LEU A 76 -8.85 15.96 -2.70
N GLN A 77 -8.02 16.97 -2.92
CA GLN A 77 -7.77 17.53 -4.24
C GLN A 77 -6.44 17.02 -4.77
N LEU A 78 -6.41 16.62 -6.03
CA LEU A 78 -5.18 16.24 -6.71
C LEU A 78 -4.32 17.50 -6.97
N ARG A 79 -3.04 17.42 -6.63
CA ARG A 79 -2.05 18.52 -6.75
C ARG A 79 -0.72 18.00 -7.25
N TYR A 80 0.05 18.90 -7.84
CA TYR A 80 1.43 18.67 -8.26
C TYR A 80 2.42 19.48 -7.41
N GLY A 81 3.63 18.94 -7.26
CA GLY A 81 4.77 19.62 -6.66
C GLY A 81 5.08 19.21 -5.21
N ASP A 82 6.29 19.56 -4.79
CA ASP A 82 6.84 19.38 -3.46
C ASP A 82 7.09 20.76 -2.84
N ASP A 83 6.59 21.02 -1.63
CA ASP A 83 6.94 22.22 -0.85
C ASP A 83 8.06 21.96 0.16
N GLY A 84 8.70 20.79 0.08
CA GLY A 84 9.84 20.37 0.90
C GLY A 84 9.47 19.82 2.27
N GLY A 85 8.17 19.69 2.60
CA GLY A 85 7.72 19.33 3.95
C GLY A 85 6.59 18.30 4.03
N ARG A 86 6.02 17.86 2.91
CA ARG A 86 4.87 16.95 2.92
C ARG A 86 5.27 15.49 3.09
N THR A 87 4.53 14.80 3.96
CA THR A 87 4.63 13.36 4.16
C THR A 87 3.29 12.71 3.90
N CYS A 88 3.31 11.57 3.23
CA CYS A 88 2.12 10.80 2.94
C CYS A 88 1.54 10.21 4.23
N GLY A 89 0.28 10.53 4.53
CA GLY A 89 -0.42 10.05 5.73
C GLY A 89 -0.64 8.54 5.76
N ALA A 90 -0.51 7.85 4.63
CA ALA A 90 -0.61 6.40 4.58
C ALA A 90 0.75 5.72 4.84
N CYS A 91 1.75 5.96 3.99
CA CYS A 91 3.03 5.26 4.07
C CYS A 91 4.10 6.01 4.90
N GLY A 92 3.90 7.29 5.23
CA GLY A 92 4.91 8.13 5.90
C GLY A 92 6.07 8.58 5.01
N GLY A 93 6.09 8.18 3.74
CA GLY A 93 7.10 8.61 2.77
C GLY A 93 6.93 10.08 2.37
N LYS A 94 7.99 10.67 1.80
CA LYS A 94 7.94 12.05 1.31
C LYS A 94 6.99 12.16 0.11
N VAL A 95 6.30 13.28 0.00
CA VAL A 95 5.47 13.61 -1.16
C VAL A 95 6.26 14.53 -2.08
N LEU A 96 6.84 13.96 -3.14
CA LEU A 96 7.78 14.65 -4.03
C LEU A 96 7.17 15.07 -5.38
N GLY A 97 5.87 14.89 -5.56
CA GLY A 97 5.21 15.08 -6.85
C GLY A 97 3.70 15.00 -6.75
N LEU A 98 3.04 14.33 -7.70
CA LEU A 98 1.59 14.15 -7.74
C LEU A 98 1.06 13.53 -6.44
N HIS A 99 0.09 14.19 -5.82
CA HIS A 99 -0.53 13.76 -4.57
C HIS A 99 -1.95 14.28 -4.40
N TYR A 100 -2.72 13.60 -3.57
CA TYR A 100 -3.98 14.09 -3.03
C TYR A 100 -3.72 14.89 -1.76
N HIS A 101 -4.30 16.09 -1.67
CA HIS A 101 -4.17 17.01 -0.54
C HIS A 101 -5.54 17.26 0.11
N CYS A 102 -5.63 17.14 1.44
CA CYS A 102 -6.83 17.47 2.19
C CYS A 102 -6.71 18.86 2.85
N ALA A 103 -7.40 19.87 2.30
CA ALA A 103 -7.41 21.21 2.91
C ALA A 103 -8.04 21.21 4.33
N ALA A 104 -9.02 20.33 4.58
CA ALA A 104 -9.71 20.23 5.86
C ALA A 104 -8.89 19.55 6.97
N LYS A 105 -7.74 18.93 6.67
CA LYS A 105 -6.84 18.32 7.66
C LYS A 105 -5.40 18.70 7.35
N LYS A 106 -4.82 19.55 8.20
CA LYS A 106 -3.40 19.91 8.09
C LYS A 106 -2.51 18.67 8.08
N GLY A 107 -1.63 18.59 7.08
CA GLY A 107 -0.66 17.50 6.91
C GLY A 107 -1.30 16.15 6.57
N MET A 108 -2.45 16.15 5.88
CA MET A 108 -3.01 14.94 5.29
C MET A 108 -2.86 15.01 3.77
N ASP A 109 -1.74 14.48 3.32
CA ASP A 109 -1.40 14.28 1.93
C ASP A 109 -1.27 12.79 1.65
N LEU A 110 -1.63 12.33 0.46
CA LEU A 110 -1.54 10.93 0.07
C LEU A 110 -0.97 10.82 -1.35
N HIS A 111 0.00 9.93 -1.56
CA HIS A 111 0.30 9.50 -2.93
C HIS A 111 -0.94 8.83 -3.54
N PRO A 112 -1.21 8.97 -4.85
CA PRO A 112 -2.35 8.30 -5.47
C PRO A 112 -2.34 6.77 -5.26
N CYS A 113 -1.18 6.13 -5.41
CA CYS A 113 -1.02 4.69 -5.16
C CYS A 113 -1.22 4.29 -3.68
N CYS A 114 -1.02 5.21 -2.74
CA CYS A 114 -1.33 4.99 -1.32
C CYS A 114 -2.81 5.17 -1.03
N ALA A 115 -3.46 6.11 -1.72
CA ALA A 115 -4.89 6.36 -1.60
C ALA A 115 -5.74 5.27 -2.28
N ALA A 116 -5.16 4.58 -3.27
CA ALA A 116 -5.79 3.46 -3.96
C ALA A 116 -5.63 2.11 -3.24
N LEU A 117 -4.91 2.03 -2.11
CA LEU A 117 -4.72 0.77 -1.37
C LEU A 117 -6.06 0.11 -1.01
N PRO A 118 -6.15 -1.23 -1.08
CA PRO A 118 -7.41 -1.91 -0.80
C PRO A 118 -7.81 -1.71 0.67
N LEU A 119 -9.10 -1.48 0.93
CA LEU A 119 -9.59 -1.39 2.31
C LEU A 119 -9.48 -2.72 3.06
N ALA A 120 -9.50 -3.83 2.33
CA ALA A 120 -9.41 -5.17 2.86
C ALA A 120 -8.60 -6.07 1.92
N ILE A 121 -7.66 -6.83 2.49
CA ILE A 121 -6.92 -7.89 1.80
C ILE A 121 -7.31 -9.21 2.47
N PRO A 122 -8.21 -9.99 1.85
CA PRO A 122 -8.59 -11.30 2.40
C PRO A 122 -7.44 -12.30 2.26
N GLN A 123 -7.22 -13.12 3.28
CA GLN A 123 -6.23 -14.19 3.29
C GLN A 123 -6.66 -15.37 4.17
N GLU A 124 -7.16 -16.44 3.55
CA GLU A 124 -7.56 -17.68 4.22
C GLU A 124 -8.34 -17.43 5.54
N GLU A 125 -7.67 -17.64 6.68
CA GLU A 125 -8.20 -17.56 8.05
C GLU A 125 -8.32 -16.13 8.60
N LEU A 126 -7.83 -15.11 7.89
CA LEU A 126 -7.86 -13.72 8.33
C LEU A 126 -8.13 -12.74 7.18
N THR A 127 -8.53 -11.52 7.52
CA THR A 127 -8.55 -10.40 6.57
C THR A 127 -7.75 -9.26 7.16
N LEU A 128 -6.85 -8.68 6.36
CA LEU A 128 -6.14 -7.46 6.73
C LEU A 128 -6.97 -6.25 6.33
N GLU A 129 -7.39 -5.45 7.30
CA GLU A 129 -8.18 -4.24 7.07
C GLU A 129 -7.34 -2.98 7.24
N LEU A 130 -7.46 -2.06 6.29
CA LEU A 130 -6.75 -0.78 6.33
C LEU A 130 -7.37 0.15 7.38
N ARG A 131 -6.51 0.74 8.23
CA ARG A 131 -6.88 1.59 9.37
C ARG A 131 -5.93 2.80 9.44
N LYS A 132 -6.43 3.93 9.95
CA LYS A 132 -5.61 5.14 10.12
C LYS A 132 -4.58 5.05 11.24
N GLU A 133 -4.93 4.32 12.28
CA GLU A 133 -4.20 4.28 13.55
C GLU A 133 -4.33 2.87 14.14
N ALA A 134 -3.31 2.47 14.90
CA ALA A 134 -3.28 1.22 15.65
C ALA A 134 -2.63 1.45 17.01
N SER A 135 -3.10 0.74 18.04
CA SER A 135 -2.54 0.77 19.40
C SER A 135 -1.35 -0.19 19.59
N HIS A 136 -1.09 -1.06 18.62
CA HIS A 136 -0.09 -2.13 18.72
C HIS A 136 1.15 -1.85 17.88
N ARG A 137 2.26 -2.48 18.27
CA ARG A 137 3.50 -2.50 17.48
C ARG A 137 3.26 -3.23 16.16
N CYS A 138 3.90 -2.75 15.11
CA CYS A 138 3.94 -3.45 13.83
C CYS A 138 4.59 -4.83 14.02
N SER A 139 3.93 -5.88 13.53
CA SER A 139 4.40 -7.27 13.59
C SER A 139 5.67 -7.50 12.77
N SER A 140 5.94 -6.65 11.77
CA SER A 140 7.14 -6.72 10.94
C SER A 140 8.32 -5.96 11.55
N CYS A 141 8.21 -4.63 11.73
CA CYS A 141 9.33 -3.82 12.22
C CYS A 141 9.40 -3.66 13.74
N ARG A 142 8.44 -4.19 14.50
CA ARG A 142 8.35 -4.13 15.98
C ARG A 142 8.22 -2.73 16.60
N GLU A 143 8.13 -1.70 15.77
CA GLU A 143 7.87 -0.32 16.20
C GLU A 143 6.37 0.00 16.28
N ARG A 144 5.98 0.89 17.20
CA ARG A 144 4.61 1.44 17.28
C ARG A 144 4.30 2.45 16.16
N GLY A 145 5.33 2.84 15.40
CA GLY A 145 5.25 3.73 14.25
C GLY A 145 5.83 5.11 14.52
N ARG A 146 6.38 5.73 13.47
CA ARG A 146 6.83 7.13 13.48
C ARG A 146 5.65 8.08 13.21
N GLY A 147 4.60 8.03 14.04
CA GLY A 147 3.46 8.95 13.99
C GLY A 147 2.57 8.89 12.74
N ARG A 148 1.24 8.96 12.93
CA ARG A 148 0.20 9.27 11.92
C ARG A 148 0.17 8.47 10.60
N THR A 149 0.92 7.39 10.44
CA THR A 149 0.86 6.52 9.25
C THR A 149 -0.27 5.50 9.37
N TRP A 150 -0.78 5.04 8.23
CA TRP A 150 -1.82 4.01 8.20
C TRP A 150 -1.24 2.62 8.38
N PHE A 151 -2.11 1.69 8.75
CA PHE A 151 -1.79 0.30 9.05
C PHE A 151 -2.81 -0.64 8.43
N TYR A 152 -2.39 -1.84 8.11
CA TYR A 152 -3.28 -2.99 8.03
C TYR A 152 -3.35 -3.68 9.39
N ARG A 153 -4.56 -4.10 9.76
CA ARG A 153 -4.85 -4.86 10.97
C ARG A 153 -5.64 -6.10 10.62
N SER A 154 -5.25 -7.27 11.14
CA SER A 154 -6.07 -8.47 10.95
C SER A 154 -7.40 -8.39 11.70
N THR A 155 -8.46 -8.99 11.15
CA THR A 155 -9.78 -9.13 11.79
C THR A 155 -9.70 -9.81 13.16
N CYS A 156 -8.80 -10.78 13.32
CA CYS A 156 -8.50 -11.45 14.59
C CYS A 156 -7.58 -10.62 15.53
N LYS A 157 -7.18 -9.41 15.14
CA LYS A 157 -6.43 -8.45 15.98
C LYS A 157 -5.04 -8.94 16.43
N THR A 158 -4.44 -9.87 15.69
CA THR A 158 -3.13 -10.49 15.97
C THR A 158 -1.99 -9.90 15.14
N VAL A 159 -2.30 -9.42 13.93
CA VAL A 159 -1.33 -8.91 12.95
C VAL A 159 -1.59 -7.43 12.74
N TYR A 160 -0.54 -6.62 12.86
CA TYR A 160 -0.56 -5.18 12.60
C TYR A 160 0.63 -4.84 11.71
N LEU A 161 0.41 -4.23 10.55
CA LEU A 161 1.50 -3.90 9.62
C LEU A 161 1.37 -2.44 9.19
N HIS A 162 2.41 -1.62 9.38
CA HIS A 162 2.44 -0.29 8.75
C HIS A 162 2.27 -0.44 7.25
N VAL A 163 1.58 0.49 6.59
CA VAL A 163 1.54 0.53 5.12
C VAL A 163 2.97 0.59 4.53
N ALA A 164 3.89 1.29 5.19
CA ALA A 164 5.31 1.28 4.83
C ALA A 164 5.93 -0.13 4.85
N CYS A 165 5.65 -0.91 5.90
CA CYS A 165 6.14 -2.28 6.03
C CYS A 165 5.48 -3.22 5.02
N VAL A 166 4.18 -3.04 4.73
CA VAL A 166 3.49 -3.80 3.67
C VAL A 166 4.16 -3.56 2.32
N ARG A 167 4.51 -2.31 1.99
CA ARG A 167 5.25 -1.97 0.77
C ARG A 167 6.63 -2.62 0.72
N GLU A 168 7.35 -2.62 1.85
CA GLU A 168 8.68 -3.24 1.93
C GLU A 168 8.62 -4.77 1.79
N ILE A 169 7.63 -5.43 2.39
CA ILE A 169 7.43 -6.89 2.25
C ILE A 169 7.16 -7.23 0.78
N ALA A 170 6.22 -6.51 0.15
CA ALA A 170 5.88 -6.72 -1.26
C ALA A 170 7.08 -6.46 -2.20
N ARG A 171 7.94 -5.49 -1.86
CA ARG A 171 9.16 -5.18 -2.59
C ARG A 171 10.21 -6.30 -2.51
N ARG A 172 10.47 -6.82 -1.31
CA ARG A 172 11.54 -7.82 -1.08
C ARG A 172 11.28 -9.15 -1.78
N SER A 173 10.04 -9.61 -1.82
CA SER A 173 9.70 -10.89 -2.46
C SER A 173 9.97 -10.83 -3.98
N ARG A 174 9.66 -9.70 -4.63
CA ARG A 174 9.95 -9.48 -6.05
C ARG A 174 11.44 -9.46 -6.38
N ALA A 175 12.27 -8.91 -5.50
CA ALA A 175 13.72 -8.95 -5.65
C ALA A 175 14.30 -10.37 -5.55
N ALA A 176 13.59 -11.30 -4.89
CA ALA A 176 13.97 -12.70 -4.78
C ALA A 176 13.56 -13.55 -6.00
N GLY A 177 12.91 -12.98 -7.01
CA GLY A 177 12.61 -13.66 -8.27
C GLY A 177 11.46 -14.68 -8.22
N ASP A 178 10.56 -14.58 -7.22
CA ASP A 178 9.38 -15.44 -7.06
C ASP A 178 8.23 -15.08 -8.03
N GLY A 179 8.54 -14.95 -9.33
CA GLY A 179 7.65 -14.39 -10.36
C GLY A 179 6.39 -15.20 -10.71
N SER A 180 5.82 -16.02 -9.83
CA SER A 180 4.64 -16.85 -10.15
C SER A 180 3.30 -16.19 -9.85
N SER A 181 3.24 -15.17 -8.99
CA SER A 181 1.97 -14.56 -8.57
C SER A 181 1.75 -13.17 -9.18
N THR A 182 0.61 -12.98 -9.83
CA THR A 182 0.14 -11.66 -10.29
C THR A 182 -0.50 -10.83 -9.17
N ASP A 183 -0.75 -11.44 -8.00
CA ASP A 183 -1.31 -10.74 -6.85
C ASP A 183 -0.24 -9.85 -6.18
N PRO A 184 -0.39 -8.50 -6.20
CA PRO A 184 0.59 -7.58 -5.63
C PRO A 184 0.71 -7.69 -4.11
N PHE A 185 -0.19 -8.43 -3.44
CA PHE A 185 -0.19 -8.64 -1.99
C PHE A 185 0.15 -10.09 -1.59
N ALA A 186 0.53 -10.98 -2.50
CA ALA A 186 0.82 -12.39 -2.19
C ALA A 186 1.81 -12.57 -1.02
N SER A 187 2.97 -11.94 -1.08
CA SER A 187 3.97 -12.02 0.00
C SER A 187 3.52 -11.35 1.31
N VAL A 188 2.65 -10.33 1.23
CA VAL A 188 2.05 -9.72 2.42
C VAL A 188 1.07 -10.68 3.09
N LYS A 189 0.26 -11.35 2.28
CA LYS A 189 -0.70 -12.36 2.71
C LYS A 189 0.01 -13.53 3.39
N ASP A 190 1.06 -14.05 2.78
CA ASP A 190 1.87 -15.14 3.34
C ASP A 190 2.53 -14.73 4.65
N ALA A 191 3.14 -13.54 4.70
CA ALA A 191 3.76 -13.02 5.92
C ALA A 191 2.72 -12.86 7.05
N ALA A 192 1.53 -12.34 6.75
CA ALA A 192 0.47 -12.18 7.73
C ALA A 192 -0.03 -13.53 8.28
N LEU A 193 -0.19 -14.52 7.40
CA LEU A 193 -0.63 -15.87 7.78
C LEU A 193 0.41 -16.58 8.66
N GLN A 194 1.70 -16.47 8.33
CA GLN A 194 2.79 -17.02 9.14
C GLN A 194 2.82 -16.39 10.55
N ILE A 195 2.70 -15.07 10.64
CA ILE A 195 2.65 -14.35 11.93
C ILE A 195 1.43 -14.79 12.75
N TYR A 196 0.28 -14.96 12.08
CA TYR A 196 -0.95 -15.39 12.74
C TYR A 196 -0.82 -16.81 13.32
N ARG A 197 -0.31 -17.76 12.53
CA ARG A 197 -0.10 -19.15 12.96
C ARG A 197 0.86 -19.23 14.15
N ALA A 198 2.01 -18.55 14.07
CA ALA A 198 2.97 -18.51 15.17
C ALA A 198 2.36 -17.99 16.48
N LYS A 199 1.52 -16.94 16.42
CA LYS A 199 0.83 -16.40 17.61
C LYS A 199 -0.25 -17.32 18.16
N ARG A 200 -0.94 -18.06 17.28
CA ARG A 200 -1.94 -19.03 17.71
C ARG A 200 -1.26 -20.18 18.45
N ASP A 201 -0.18 -20.71 17.88
CA ASP A 201 0.59 -21.81 18.47
C ASP A 201 1.19 -21.40 19.82
N GLU A 202 1.74 -20.17 19.95
CA GLU A 202 2.18 -19.60 21.24
C GLU A 202 1.04 -19.59 22.28
N SER A 203 -0.15 -19.15 21.88
CA SER A 203 -1.31 -19.07 22.78
C SER A 203 -1.83 -20.45 23.19
N GLU A 204 -1.76 -21.45 22.30
CA GLU A 204 -2.14 -22.83 22.59
C GLU A 204 -1.14 -23.49 23.54
N LEU A 205 0.16 -23.27 23.34
CA LEU A 205 1.20 -23.73 24.25
C LEU A 205 1.03 -23.15 25.66
N GLU A 206 0.77 -21.84 25.78
CA GLU A 206 0.50 -21.21 27.07
C GLU A 206 -0.71 -21.83 27.79
N ARG A 207 -1.78 -22.16 27.07
CA ARG A 207 -2.97 -22.82 27.64
C ARG A 207 -2.67 -24.22 28.13
N VAL A 208 -1.98 -25.04 27.32
CA VAL A 208 -1.60 -26.41 27.69
C VAL A 208 -0.70 -26.40 28.93
N ILE A 209 0.27 -25.47 29.01
CA ILE A 209 1.11 -25.30 30.19
C ILE A 209 0.26 -24.94 31.42
N LEU A 210 -0.69 -24.01 31.29
CA LEU A 210 -1.56 -23.62 32.40
C LEU A 210 -2.40 -24.79 32.92
N GLU A 211 -2.94 -25.62 32.03
CA GLU A 211 -3.71 -26.81 32.38
C GLU A 211 -2.84 -27.85 33.12
N LEU A 212 -1.60 -28.06 32.69
CA LEU A 212 -0.67 -28.97 33.37
C LEU A 212 -0.23 -28.47 34.76
N VAL A 213 -0.14 -27.15 34.95
CA VAL A 213 0.24 -26.55 36.25
C VAL A 213 -0.93 -26.50 37.23
N LEU A 214 -2.17 -26.31 36.74
CA LEU A 214 -3.37 -26.21 37.58
C LEU A 214 -4.10 -27.53 37.80
N GLY A 215 -3.83 -28.55 36.97
CA GLY A 215 -4.43 -29.88 37.05
C GLY A 215 -3.59 -30.93 37.80
N GLY A 216 -2.48 -30.52 38.43
CA GLY A 216 -1.56 -31.38 39.19
C GLY A 216 -1.59 -31.15 40.69
#